data_AF-A0A3M1T9E2-F1
#
_entry.id   AF-A0A3M1T9E2-F1
#
_cell.length_a   1.000
_cell.length_b   1.000
_cell.length_c   1.000
_cell.angle_alpha   90.00
_cell.angle_beta   90.00
_cell.angle_gamma   90.00
#
_symmetry.space_group_name_H-M   'P 1'
#
loop_
_entity.id
_entity.type
_entity.pdbx_description
1 polymer ?
#
loop_
_entity_poly.entity_id
_entity_poly.type
_entity_poly.pdbx_seq_one_letter_code
_entity_poly.pdbx_strand_id
1 'polypeptide(L)'
;MNWRALRFAVWFGAGLLVTAQVRADVVTLRDGRTLEGRVLARNERHLVLWIEGAGRLVLEAGRVLRVERADATERVYGDLAARTDMSDPDAVEGLALWCSRRGWGSKAQELFALAKGLRFEAFARRAQSEGTPRAWARVFHWGRKNGLDAEVLLWALDRARRLDPEHPAVRAAEEAFRVDLERRAREAKRRARQRNLPEYVLPGDDERMIGVGVLAEALRARAARAKGPKAEALRARARAAREREVARRRGLRAREREEEATRRRRREAAEEQAAAEEAARWARERADAGARRSRPVGEEESTRGD
;
A
#
# COMPACT_ATOMS: atom_id res chain seq x y z
N MET A 1 -19.15 -24.78 -26.56
CA MET A 1 -18.27 -24.22 -25.49
C MET A 1 -19.13 -23.51 -24.45
N ASN A 2 -19.21 -24.10 -23.26
CA ASN A 2 -20.13 -23.72 -22.18
C ASN A 2 -19.58 -22.54 -21.35
N TRP A 3 -20.20 -21.36 -21.48
CA TRP A 3 -19.83 -20.14 -20.75
C TRP A 3 -20.24 -20.14 -19.26
N ARG A 4 -20.83 -21.25 -18.77
CA ARG A 4 -21.23 -21.42 -17.36
C ARG A 4 -20.07 -21.72 -16.40
N ALA A 5 -18.85 -21.93 -16.91
CA ALA A 5 -17.67 -22.25 -16.10
C ALA A 5 -16.78 -21.03 -15.75
N LEU A 6 -17.11 -19.82 -16.21
CA LEU A 6 -16.45 -18.59 -15.76
C LEU A 6 -17.12 -18.01 -14.50
N ARG A 7 -17.40 -18.88 -13.52
CA ARG A 7 -17.44 -18.44 -12.12
C ARG A 7 -15.98 -18.22 -11.73
N PHE A 8 -15.44 -17.06 -12.08
CA PHE A 8 -14.17 -16.63 -11.54
C PHE A 8 -14.33 -16.56 -10.03
N ALA A 9 -13.75 -17.57 -9.39
CA ALA A 9 -13.55 -17.65 -7.98
C ALA A 9 -12.78 -16.39 -7.56
N VAL A 10 -13.51 -15.47 -6.94
CA VAL A 10 -12.95 -14.47 -6.04
C VAL A 10 -12.41 -15.24 -4.84
N TRP A 11 -11.24 -15.85 -5.02
CA TRP A 11 -10.44 -16.42 -3.94
C TRP A 11 -9.46 -15.34 -3.47
N PHE A 12 -9.99 -14.30 -2.84
CA PHE A 12 -9.21 -13.40 -1.98
C PHE A 12 -8.95 -14.11 -0.65
N GLY A 13 -8.21 -15.21 -0.72
CA GLY A 13 -7.70 -15.96 0.43
C GLY A 13 -6.29 -15.51 0.78
N ALA A 14 -6.06 -14.20 0.88
CA ALA A 14 -4.88 -13.65 1.53
C ALA A 14 -5.41 -12.95 2.78
N GLY A 15 -5.05 -13.48 3.95
CA GLY A 15 -5.30 -12.86 5.23
C GLY A 15 -4.68 -11.47 5.24
N LEU A 16 -5.47 -10.49 4.80
CA LEU A 16 -5.25 -9.11 5.11
C LEU A 16 -5.40 -9.05 6.62
N LEU A 17 -4.28 -9.00 7.34
CA LEU A 17 -4.23 -8.33 8.63
C LEU A 17 -4.72 -6.92 8.33
N VAL A 18 -6.05 -6.74 8.38
CA VAL A 18 -6.70 -5.44 8.43
C VAL A 18 -6.17 -4.86 9.72
N THR A 19 -5.06 -4.12 9.62
CA THR A 19 -4.74 -3.14 10.62
C THR A 19 -5.97 -2.27 10.66
N ALA A 20 -6.79 -2.47 11.69
CA ALA A 20 -7.91 -1.61 11.97
C ALA A 20 -7.29 -0.25 12.19
N GLN A 21 -7.21 0.54 11.12
CA GLN A 21 -6.95 1.95 11.17
C GLN A 21 -8.15 2.48 11.94
N VAL A 22 -8.01 2.55 13.26
CA VAL A 22 -8.99 3.14 14.15
C VAL A 22 -9.09 4.57 13.69
N ARG A 23 -10.09 4.83 12.84
CA ARG A 23 -10.31 6.15 12.29
C ARG A 23 -10.61 7.07 13.46
N ALA A 24 -9.83 8.14 13.55
CA ALA A 24 -10.01 9.16 14.54
C ALA A 24 -11.35 9.89 14.33
N ASP A 25 -11.99 10.32 15.41
CA ASP A 25 -13.08 11.27 15.33
C ASP A 25 -12.53 12.62 14.87
N VAL A 26 -13.33 13.35 14.07
CA VAL A 26 -12.96 14.69 13.59
C VAL A 26 -13.71 15.73 14.40
N VAL A 27 -12.97 16.58 15.10
CA VAL A 27 -13.51 17.69 15.88
C VAL A 27 -13.25 18.98 15.13
N THR A 28 -14.32 19.62 14.63
CA THR A 28 -14.25 20.94 14.02
C THR A 28 -14.43 21.99 15.12
N LEU A 29 -13.49 22.91 15.22
CA LEU A 29 -13.51 24.04 16.15
C LEU A 29 -14.19 25.26 15.50
N ARG A 30 -14.69 26.18 16.33
CA ARG A 30 -15.34 27.42 15.87
C ARG A 30 -14.40 28.38 15.14
N ASP A 31 -13.10 28.27 15.36
CA ASP A 31 -12.07 29.04 14.65
C ASP A 31 -11.74 28.47 13.26
N GLY A 32 -12.44 27.41 12.83
CA GLY A 32 -12.25 26.76 11.53
C GLY A 32 -11.20 25.65 11.52
N ARG A 33 -10.50 25.41 12.63
CA ARG A 33 -9.51 24.33 12.72
C ARG A 33 -10.18 22.97 12.91
N THR A 34 -9.51 21.93 12.46
CA THR A 34 -9.92 20.53 12.65
C THR A 34 -8.87 19.77 13.46
N LEU A 35 -9.33 18.99 14.43
CA LEU A 35 -8.50 18.08 15.23
C LEU A 35 -8.96 16.65 14.98
N GLU A 36 -7.99 15.76 14.79
CA GLU A 36 -8.21 14.32 14.63
C GLU A 36 -7.80 13.61 15.92
N GLY A 37 -8.73 12.89 16.56
CA GLY A 37 -8.44 12.03 17.71
C GLY A 37 -9.65 11.21 18.15
N ARG A 38 -9.51 10.32 19.11
CA ARG A 38 -10.64 9.55 19.66
C ARG A 38 -11.32 10.33 20.78
N VAL A 39 -12.62 10.57 20.68
CA VAL A 39 -13.40 11.23 21.74
C VAL A 39 -13.60 10.24 22.88
N LEU A 40 -12.94 10.50 24.01
CA LEU A 40 -13.02 9.65 25.20
C LEU A 40 -14.25 9.99 26.05
N ALA A 41 -14.57 11.27 26.19
CA ALA A 41 -15.69 11.75 26.99
C ALA A 41 -16.18 13.10 26.48
N ARG A 42 -17.46 13.39 26.69
CA ARG A 42 -18.08 14.69 26.41
C ARG A 42 -19.05 15.02 27.53
N ASN A 43 -18.93 16.22 28.09
CA ASN A 43 -19.92 16.80 28.98
C ASN A 43 -20.27 18.23 28.51
N GLU A 44 -21.07 18.96 29.29
CA GLU A 44 -21.53 20.31 28.93
C GLU A 44 -20.40 21.34 28.85
N ARG A 45 -19.31 21.16 29.61
CA ARG A 45 -18.22 22.13 29.72
C ARG A 45 -17.00 21.76 28.87
N HIS A 46 -16.76 20.48 28.67
CA HIS A 46 -15.53 19.97 28.07
C HIS A 46 -15.73 18.74 27.17
N LEU A 47 -14.87 18.64 26.16
CA LEU A 47 -14.66 17.48 25.31
C LEU A 47 -13.25 16.94 25.56
N VAL A 48 -13.14 15.64 25.82
CA VAL A 48 -11.86 14.96 26.01
C VAL A 48 -11.52 14.18 24.74
N LEU A 49 -10.42 14.53 24.10
CA LEU A 49 -9.93 13.94 22.86
C LEU A 49 -8.59 13.25 23.12
N TRP A 50 -8.40 12.04 22.60
CA TRP A 50 -7.12 11.35 22.58
C TRP A 50 -6.48 11.51 21.20
N ILE A 51 -5.35 12.20 21.12
CA ILE A 51 -4.60 12.43 19.88
C ILE A 51 -3.37 11.53 19.91
N GLU A 52 -3.16 10.77 18.84
CA GLU A 52 -1.98 9.90 18.73
C GLU A 52 -0.68 10.73 18.77
N GLY A 53 0.28 10.31 19.57
CA GLY A 53 1.54 11.03 19.80
C GLY A 53 1.46 12.23 20.75
N ALA A 54 0.33 12.93 20.85
CA ALA A 54 0.16 14.09 21.75
C ALA A 54 -0.51 13.73 23.08
N GLY A 55 -1.23 12.60 23.15
CA GLY A 55 -1.93 12.12 24.34
C GLY A 55 -3.31 12.74 24.51
N ARG A 56 -3.71 12.96 25.78
CA ARG A 56 -5.05 13.44 26.13
C ARG A 56 -5.13 14.97 26.03
N LEU A 57 -6.02 15.47 25.19
CA LEU A 57 -6.37 16.88 25.05
C LEU A 57 -7.76 17.16 25.63
N VAL A 58 -7.89 18.24 26.40
CA VAL A 58 -9.17 18.70 26.91
C VAL A 58 -9.53 20.02 26.22
N LEU A 59 -10.67 20.03 25.55
CA LEU A 59 -11.20 21.19 24.84
C LEU A 59 -12.44 21.69 25.58
N GLU A 60 -12.62 23.01 25.66
CA GLU A 60 -13.88 23.58 26.13
C GLU A 60 -15.00 23.36 25.10
N ALA A 61 -16.19 22.96 25.56
CA ALA A 61 -17.30 22.62 24.69
C ALA A 61 -17.73 23.81 23.80
N GLY A 62 -17.64 25.05 24.32
CA GLY A 62 -17.96 26.27 23.56
C GLY A 62 -17.03 26.53 22.35
N ARG A 63 -15.82 25.95 22.34
CA ARG A 63 -14.87 26.05 21.21
C ARG A 63 -15.14 25.02 20.13
N VAL A 64 -15.89 23.97 20.43
CA VAL A 64 -16.22 22.90 19.49
C VAL A 64 -17.46 23.28 18.70
N LEU A 65 -17.33 23.34 17.38
CA LEU A 65 -18.45 23.57 16.47
C LEU A 65 -19.23 22.28 16.21
N ARG A 66 -18.51 21.20 15.91
CA ARG A 66 -19.09 19.90 15.55
C ARG A 66 -18.11 18.77 15.88
N VAL A 67 -18.65 17.62 16.28
CA VAL A 67 -17.90 16.38 16.47
C VAL A 67 -18.46 15.34 15.51
N GLU A 68 -17.63 14.85 14.61
CA GLU A 68 -17.96 13.73 13.73
C GLU A 68 -17.35 12.46 14.31
N ARG A 69 -18.18 11.61 14.90
CA ARG A 69 -17.73 10.31 15.39
C ARG A 69 -17.47 9.35 14.23
N ALA A 70 -16.35 8.65 14.26
CA ALA A 70 -15.99 7.65 13.27
C ALA A 70 -17.04 6.54 13.18
N ASP A 71 -17.47 6.01 14.33
CA ASP A 71 -18.51 4.96 14.44
C ASP A 71 -19.84 5.39 13.79
N ALA A 72 -20.17 6.68 13.86
CA ALA A 72 -21.40 7.20 13.25
C ALA A 72 -21.30 7.22 11.71
N THR A 73 -20.11 7.47 11.16
CA THR A 73 -19.90 7.48 9.70
C THR A 73 -19.99 6.08 9.12
N GLU A 74 -19.45 5.09 9.82
CA GLU A 74 -19.51 3.69 9.38
C GLU A 74 -20.92 3.11 9.48
N ARG A 75 -21.65 3.41 10.55
CA ARG A 75 -23.06 3.05 10.65
C ARG A 75 -23.90 3.69 9.54
N VAL A 76 -23.71 4.99 9.29
CA VAL A 76 -24.41 5.69 8.20
C VAL A 76 -24.04 5.10 6.83
N TYR A 77 -22.78 4.73 6.61
CA TYR A 77 -22.38 4.01 5.41
C TYR A 77 -23.11 2.67 5.28
N GLY A 78 -23.17 1.88 6.34
CA GLY A 78 -23.89 0.60 6.35
C GLY A 78 -25.37 0.76 6.02
N ASP A 79 -26.03 1.76 6.62
CA ASP A 79 -27.44 2.07 6.36
C ASP A 79 -27.66 2.55 4.92
N LEU A 80 -26.77 3.38 4.38
CA LEU A 80 -26.82 3.84 2.99
C LEU A 80 -26.58 2.67 2.03
N ALA A 81 -25.53 1.89 2.24
CA ALA A 81 -25.20 0.73 1.41
C ALA A 81 -26.31 -0.31 1.40
N ALA A 82 -27.01 -0.53 2.52
CA ALA A 82 -28.16 -1.44 2.60
C ALA A 82 -29.39 -0.94 1.83
N ARG A 83 -29.51 0.38 1.62
CA ARG A 83 -30.62 1.01 0.86
C ARG A 83 -30.28 1.24 -0.61
N THR A 84 -29.00 1.33 -0.94
CA THR A 84 -28.52 1.49 -2.31
C THR A 84 -28.78 0.21 -3.10
N ASP A 85 -29.44 0.33 -4.25
CA ASP A 85 -29.49 -0.76 -5.21
C ASP A 85 -28.10 -0.98 -5.81
N MET A 86 -27.41 -2.02 -5.36
CA MET A 86 -26.05 -2.36 -5.80
C MET A 86 -26.00 -2.91 -7.24
N SER A 87 -27.15 -3.06 -7.91
CA SER A 87 -27.24 -3.40 -9.33
C SER A 87 -27.40 -2.18 -10.25
N ASP A 88 -27.80 -1.03 -9.70
CA ASP A 88 -27.92 0.22 -10.41
C ASP A 88 -26.59 1.00 -10.38
N PRO A 89 -25.91 1.19 -11.53
CA PRO A 89 -24.66 1.93 -11.57
C PRO A 89 -24.76 3.38 -11.06
N ASP A 90 -25.90 4.05 -11.25
CA ASP A 90 -26.06 5.45 -10.84
C ASP A 90 -26.21 5.55 -9.32
N ALA A 91 -26.94 4.62 -8.70
CA ALA A 91 -27.04 4.50 -7.25
C ALA A 91 -25.68 4.18 -6.60
N VAL A 92 -24.93 3.24 -7.17
CA VAL A 92 -23.58 2.89 -6.69
C VAL A 92 -22.61 4.08 -6.81
N GLU A 93 -22.67 4.84 -7.90
CA GLU A 93 -21.86 6.05 -8.05
C GLU A 93 -22.24 7.14 -7.04
N GLY A 94 -23.54 7.31 -6.75
CA GLY A 94 -24.01 8.19 -5.68
C GLY A 94 -23.39 7.84 -4.32
N LEU A 95 -23.34 6.55 -3.98
CA LEU A 95 -22.68 6.06 -2.77
C LEU A 95 -21.16 6.29 -2.81
N ALA A 96 -20.52 6.11 -3.97
CA ALA A 96 -19.09 6.38 -4.17
C ALA A 96 -18.75 7.86 -3.92
N LEU A 97 -19.54 8.79 -4.47
CA LEU A 97 -19.40 10.22 -4.26
C LEU A 97 -19.58 10.60 -2.79
N TRP A 98 -20.55 10.00 -2.11
CA TRP A 98 -20.72 10.19 -0.67
C TRP A 98 -19.46 9.74 0.11
N CYS A 99 -18.92 8.55 -0.20
CA CYS A 99 -17.70 8.05 0.41
C CYS A 99 -16.51 8.99 0.16
N SER A 100 -16.36 9.48 -1.07
CA SER A 100 -15.29 10.41 -1.45
C SER A 100 -15.33 11.70 -0.64
N ARG A 101 -16.52 12.30 -0.47
CA ARG A 101 -16.71 13.52 0.33
C ARG A 101 -16.41 13.34 1.82
N ARG A 102 -16.45 12.10 2.33
CA ARG A 102 -16.14 11.74 3.72
C ARG A 102 -14.70 11.28 3.92
N GLY A 103 -13.83 11.43 2.92
CA GLY A 103 -12.43 11.01 3.01
C GLY A 103 -12.22 9.50 2.90
N TRP A 104 -13.22 8.75 2.44
CA TRP A 104 -13.12 7.30 2.27
C TRP A 104 -12.60 6.95 0.87
N GLY A 105 -11.41 7.46 0.54
CA GLY A 105 -10.86 7.43 -0.83
C GLY A 105 -10.79 6.02 -1.45
N SER A 106 -10.22 5.05 -0.74
CA SER A 106 -10.13 3.66 -1.23
C SER A 106 -11.52 3.05 -1.45
N LYS A 107 -12.47 3.26 -0.53
CA LYS A 107 -13.84 2.74 -0.68
C LYS A 107 -14.60 3.40 -1.82
N ALA A 108 -14.43 4.70 -1.99
CA ALA A 108 -14.98 5.44 -3.11
C ALA A 108 -14.44 4.90 -4.45
N GLN A 109 -13.13 4.65 -4.54
CA GLN A 109 -12.51 4.06 -5.74
C GLN A 109 -13.07 2.68 -6.07
N GLU A 110 -13.25 1.80 -5.08
CA GLU A 110 -13.91 0.49 -5.25
C GLU A 110 -15.33 0.65 -5.83
N LEU A 111 -16.14 1.54 -5.25
CA LEU A 111 -17.51 1.77 -5.69
C LEU A 111 -17.58 2.41 -7.08
N PHE A 112 -16.70 3.35 -7.40
CA PHE A 112 -16.60 3.90 -8.77
C PHE A 112 -16.20 2.82 -9.79
N ALA A 113 -15.30 1.92 -9.43
CA ALA A 113 -14.92 0.79 -10.28
C ALA A 113 -16.12 -0.16 -10.48
N LEU A 114 -16.87 -0.46 -9.42
CA LEU A 114 -18.09 -1.27 -9.48
C LEU A 114 -19.15 -0.62 -10.38
N ALA A 115 -19.48 0.65 -10.18
CA ALA A 115 -20.44 1.38 -11.01
C ALA A 115 -20.02 1.38 -12.49
N LYS A 116 -18.72 1.57 -12.77
CA LYS A 116 -18.18 1.48 -14.13
C LYS A 116 -18.37 0.08 -14.72
N GLY A 117 -18.12 -0.97 -13.94
CA GLY A 117 -18.35 -2.37 -14.34
C GLY A 117 -19.82 -2.66 -14.66
N LEU A 118 -20.74 -2.19 -13.83
CA LEU A 118 -22.19 -2.34 -14.04
C LEU A 118 -22.66 -1.64 -15.34
N ARG A 119 -22.16 -0.43 -15.61
CA ARG A 119 -22.45 0.28 -16.88
C ARG A 119 -21.92 -0.48 -18.08
N PHE A 120 -20.69 -1.02 -17.98
CA PHE A 120 -20.12 -1.83 -19.03
C PHE A 120 -20.97 -3.07 -19.31
N GLU A 121 -21.41 -3.78 -18.27
CA GLU A 121 -22.27 -4.96 -18.40
C GLU A 121 -23.61 -4.61 -19.04
N ALA A 122 -24.26 -3.51 -18.65
CA ALA A 122 -25.48 -3.03 -19.28
C ALA A 122 -25.27 -2.73 -20.78
N PHE A 123 -24.18 -2.06 -21.14
CA PHE A 123 -23.81 -1.80 -22.53
C PHE A 123 -23.55 -3.10 -23.32
N ALA A 124 -22.85 -4.05 -22.72
CA ALA A 124 -22.55 -5.33 -23.34
C ALA A 124 -23.81 -6.18 -23.53
N ARG A 125 -24.72 -6.24 -22.54
CA ARG A 125 -26.01 -6.92 -22.66
C ARG A 125 -26.86 -6.33 -23.78
N ARG A 126 -26.88 -5.00 -23.92
CA ARG A 126 -27.55 -4.33 -25.04
C ARG A 126 -26.91 -4.73 -26.38
N ALA A 127 -25.59 -4.68 -26.49
CA ALA A 127 -24.90 -5.09 -27.73
C ALA A 127 -25.13 -6.57 -28.07
N GLN A 128 -25.18 -7.45 -27.05
CA GLN A 128 -25.53 -8.86 -27.19
C GLN A 128 -26.94 -9.02 -27.77
N SER A 129 -27.93 -8.27 -27.28
CA SER A 129 -29.31 -8.31 -27.80
C SER A 129 -29.44 -7.77 -29.22
N GLU A 130 -28.66 -6.76 -29.58
CA GLU A 130 -28.65 -6.20 -30.93
C GLU A 130 -27.96 -7.12 -31.94
N GLY A 131 -27.00 -7.96 -31.50
CA GLY A 131 -26.37 -8.96 -32.35
C GLY A 131 -25.54 -8.41 -33.52
N THR A 132 -25.23 -7.11 -33.54
CA THR A 132 -24.49 -6.48 -34.64
C THR A 132 -23.01 -6.23 -34.30
N PRO A 133 -22.09 -6.33 -35.28
CA PRO A 133 -20.68 -5.97 -35.09
C PRO A 133 -20.50 -4.53 -34.62
N ARG A 134 -21.30 -3.60 -35.19
CA ARG A 134 -21.31 -2.19 -34.81
C ARG A 134 -21.64 -1.97 -33.34
N ALA A 135 -22.57 -2.74 -32.77
CA ALA A 135 -22.92 -2.61 -31.36
C ALA A 135 -21.75 -2.95 -30.45
N TRP A 136 -21.04 -4.05 -30.73
CA TRP A 136 -19.84 -4.44 -29.97
C TRP A 136 -18.66 -3.47 -30.16
N ALA A 137 -18.48 -2.91 -31.36
CA ALA A 137 -17.50 -1.84 -31.56
C ALA A 137 -17.80 -0.59 -30.71
N ARG A 138 -19.08 -0.24 -30.50
CA ARG A 138 -19.46 0.84 -29.55
C ARG A 138 -19.10 0.48 -28.11
N VAL A 139 -19.29 -0.77 -27.69
CA VAL A 139 -18.89 -1.25 -26.35
C VAL A 139 -17.37 -1.08 -26.15
N PHE A 140 -16.57 -1.47 -27.15
CA PHE A 140 -15.13 -1.24 -27.15
C PHE A 140 -14.78 0.25 -26.99
N HIS A 141 -15.37 1.14 -27.80
CA HIS A 141 -15.05 2.57 -27.72
C HIS A 141 -15.50 3.20 -26.39
N TRP A 142 -16.64 2.77 -25.85
CA TRP A 142 -17.07 3.18 -24.52
C TRP A 142 -16.08 2.72 -23.45
N GLY A 143 -15.65 1.46 -23.48
CA GLY A 143 -14.67 0.92 -22.54
C GLY A 143 -13.33 1.65 -22.63
N ARG A 144 -12.88 1.93 -23.85
CA ARG A 144 -11.65 2.69 -24.14
C ARG A 144 -11.73 4.09 -23.54
N LYS A 145 -12.82 4.83 -23.77
CA LYS A 145 -13.04 6.17 -23.21
C LYS A 145 -13.06 6.19 -21.69
N ASN A 146 -13.56 5.12 -21.06
CA ASN A 146 -13.65 4.99 -19.61
C ASN A 146 -12.41 4.34 -18.96
N GLY A 147 -11.36 4.09 -19.75
CA GLY A 147 -10.08 3.58 -19.26
C GLY A 147 -10.16 2.15 -18.72
N LEU A 148 -10.96 1.28 -19.34
CA LEU A 148 -10.97 -0.14 -18.99
C LEU A 148 -9.66 -0.85 -19.42
N ASP A 149 -9.40 -1.98 -18.76
CA ASP A 149 -8.23 -2.81 -19.03
C ASP A 149 -8.23 -3.38 -20.45
N ALA A 150 -7.02 -3.61 -20.98
CA ALA A 150 -6.83 -4.08 -22.35
C ALA A 150 -7.52 -5.43 -22.61
N GLU A 151 -7.59 -6.30 -21.60
CA GLU A 151 -8.26 -7.61 -21.72
C GLU A 151 -9.78 -7.45 -21.93
N VAL A 152 -10.41 -6.52 -21.22
CA VAL A 152 -11.85 -6.23 -21.38
C VAL A 152 -12.13 -5.63 -22.75
N LEU A 153 -11.25 -4.74 -23.23
CA LEU A 153 -11.34 -4.17 -24.57
C LEU A 153 -11.17 -5.23 -25.66
N LEU A 154 -10.19 -6.13 -25.50
CA LEU A 154 -9.94 -7.23 -26.42
C LEU A 154 -11.12 -8.21 -26.46
N TRP A 155 -11.75 -8.49 -25.31
CA TRP A 155 -12.96 -9.29 -25.25
C TRP A 155 -14.10 -8.68 -26.08
N ALA A 156 -14.35 -7.38 -25.96
CA ALA A 156 -15.38 -6.69 -26.73
C ALA A 156 -15.07 -6.70 -28.24
N LEU A 157 -13.80 -6.50 -28.62
CA LEU A 157 -13.34 -6.61 -30.01
C LEU A 157 -13.50 -8.03 -30.58
N ASP A 158 -13.14 -9.06 -29.82
CA ASP A 158 -13.27 -10.45 -30.24
C ASP A 158 -14.73 -10.81 -30.51
N ARG A 159 -15.66 -10.30 -29.69
CA ARG A 159 -17.11 -10.44 -29.95
C ARG A 159 -17.52 -9.78 -31.27
N ALA A 160 -17.05 -8.57 -31.54
CA ALA A 160 -17.36 -7.86 -32.79
C ALA A 160 -16.80 -8.59 -34.02
N ARG A 161 -15.54 -9.03 -33.94
CA ARG A 161 -14.83 -9.75 -35.01
C ARG A 161 -15.46 -11.08 -35.39
N ARG A 162 -16.00 -11.82 -34.42
CA ARG A 162 -16.72 -13.08 -34.67
C ARG A 162 -18.01 -12.88 -35.45
N LEU A 163 -18.63 -11.70 -35.38
CA LEU A 163 -19.86 -11.40 -36.12
C LEU A 163 -19.54 -10.99 -37.56
N ASP A 164 -18.58 -10.08 -37.73
CA ASP A 164 -18.09 -9.67 -39.05
C ASP A 164 -16.71 -9.01 -38.91
N PRO A 165 -15.62 -9.66 -39.35
CA PRO A 165 -14.27 -9.11 -39.26
C PRO A 165 -14.02 -7.95 -40.24
N GLU A 166 -14.72 -7.90 -41.37
CA GLU A 166 -14.51 -6.88 -42.41
C GLU A 166 -15.35 -5.63 -42.20
N HIS A 167 -16.26 -5.66 -41.23
CA HIS A 167 -17.12 -4.52 -40.91
C HIS A 167 -16.28 -3.27 -40.60
N PRO A 168 -16.53 -2.11 -41.25
CA PRO A 168 -15.70 -0.91 -41.10
C PRO A 168 -15.49 -0.44 -39.66
N ALA A 169 -16.54 -0.55 -38.82
CA ALA A 169 -16.46 -0.19 -37.40
C ALA A 169 -15.54 -1.13 -36.59
N VAL A 170 -15.42 -2.41 -36.96
CA VAL A 170 -14.54 -3.38 -36.29
C VAL A 170 -13.09 -3.05 -36.64
N ARG A 171 -12.78 -2.87 -37.93
CA ARG A 171 -11.44 -2.47 -38.38
C ARG A 171 -10.99 -1.15 -37.76
N ALA A 172 -11.88 -0.17 -37.66
CA ALA A 172 -11.57 1.10 -37.00
C ALA A 172 -11.29 0.93 -35.50
N ALA A 173 -12.00 0.02 -34.82
CA ALA A 173 -11.80 -0.28 -33.42
C ALA A 173 -10.48 -1.05 -33.17
N GLU A 174 -10.12 -1.99 -34.04
CA GLU A 174 -8.84 -2.70 -34.02
C GLU A 174 -7.65 -1.75 -34.23
N GLU A 175 -7.75 -0.85 -35.21
CA GLU A 175 -6.75 0.18 -35.46
C GLU A 175 -6.54 1.06 -34.22
N ALA A 176 -7.64 1.53 -33.64
CA ALA A 176 -7.62 2.33 -32.42
C ALA A 176 -6.96 1.57 -31.25
N PHE A 177 -7.21 0.28 -31.12
CA PHE A 177 -6.59 -0.55 -30.07
C PHE A 177 -5.09 -0.74 -30.29
N ARG A 178 -4.66 -0.98 -31.54
CA ARG A 178 -3.24 -1.08 -31.90
C ARG A 178 -2.47 0.19 -31.54
N VAL A 179 -3.01 1.35 -31.91
CA VAL A 179 -2.42 2.66 -31.56
C VAL A 179 -2.30 2.84 -30.05
N ASP A 180 -3.31 2.43 -29.27
CA ASP A 180 -3.27 2.51 -27.81
C ASP A 180 -2.21 1.59 -27.20
N LEU A 181 -2.03 0.37 -27.72
CA LEU A 181 -0.99 -0.56 -27.27
C LEU A 181 0.41 -0.01 -27.55
N GLU A 182 0.65 0.55 -28.74
CA GLU A 182 1.92 1.20 -29.06
C GLU A 182 2.20 2.38 -28.14
N ARG A 183 1.20 3.24 -27.87
CA ARG A 183 1.34 4.36 -26.94
C ARG A 183 1.73 3.86 -25.54
N ARG A 184 1.03 2.86 -25.01
CA ARG A 184 1.33 2.26 -23.71
C ARG A 184 2.74 1.65 -23.67
N ALA A 185 3.16 0.97 -24.73
CA ALA A 185 4.51 0.41 -24.83
C ALA A 185 5.60 1.49 -24.83
N ARG A 186 5.38 2.61 -25.56
CA ARG A 186 6.29 3.77 -25.56
C ARG A 186 6.36 4.43 -24.18
N GLU A 187 5.23 4.60 -23.51
CA GLU A 187 5.17 5.14 -22.15
C GLU A 187 5.86 4.23 -21.13
N ALA A 188 5.65 2.91 -21.21
CA ALA A 188 6.32 1.93 -20.38
C ALA A 188 7.85 1.98 -20.59
N LYS A 189 8.31 2.05 -21.85
CA LYS A 189 9.73 2.23 -22.18
C LYS A 189 10.28 3.55 -21.62
N ARG A 190 9.51 4.63 -21.68
CA ARG A 190 9.89 5.94 -21.10
C ARG A 190 10.00 5.86 -19.57
N ARG A 191 9.03 5.24 -18.89
CA ARG A 191 9.05 5.02 -17.44
C ARG A 191 10.22 4.12 -17.01
N ALA A 192 10.49 3.05 -17.76
CA ALA A 192 11.64 2.18 -17.52
C ALA A 192 12.97 2.94 -17.70
N ARG A 193 13.08 3.78 -18.73
CA ARG A 193 14.23 4.69 -18.92
C ARG A 193 14.35 5.69 -17.77
N GLN A 194 13.25 6.28 -17.30
CA GLN A 194 13.25 7.21 -16.16
C GLN A 194 13.70 6.53 -14.86
N ARG A 195 13.31 5.27 -14.64
CA ARG A 195 13.79 4.49 -13.48
C ARG A 195 15.26 4.09 -13.58
N ASN A 196 15.76 3.88 -14.80
CA ASN A 196 17.15 3.45 -15.05
C ASN A 196 18.10 4.63 -15.32
N LEU A 197 17.59 5.85 -15.48
CA LEU A 197 18.40 7.04 -15.56
C LEU A 197 19.08 7.18 -14.19
N PRO A 198 20.42 7.23 -14.11
CA PRO A 198 21.09 7.55 -12.86
C PRO A 198 20.49 8.88 -12.39
N GLU A 199 20.01 8.90 -11.15
CA GLU A 199 19.45 10.11 -10.54
C GLU A 199 20.48 11.22 -10.74
N TYR A 200 20.19 12.12 -11.68
CA TYR A 200 21.13 13.14 -12.08
C TYR A 200 21.11 14.16 -10.95
N VAL A 201 21.98 13.97 -9.98
CA VAL A 201 22.24 14.96 -8.93
C VAL A 201 22.72 16.21 -9.66
N LEU A 202 21.85 17.21 -9.78
CA LEU A 202 22.19 18.47 -10.42
C LEU A 202 23.47 19.00 -9.74
N PRO A 203 24.53 19.35 -10.51
CA PRO A 203 25.81 19.85 -9.96
C PRO A 203 25.76 21.20 -9.23
N GLY A 204 24.58 21.62 -8.75
CA GLY A 204 24.34 22.90 -8.09
C GLY A 204 24.10 22.81 -6.58
N ASP A 205 23.58 21.69 -6.06
CA ASP A 205 23.08 21.66 -4.67
C ASP A 205 23.88 20.78 -3.71
N ASP A 206 24.89 20.04 -4.16
CA ASP A 206 25.70 19.24 -3.25
C ASP A 206 27.16 19.06 -3.70
N GLU A 207 28.02 20.02 -3.29
CA GLU A 207 29.43 19.71 -3.00
C GLU A 207 29.58 18.57 -1.96
N ARG A 208 28.48 18.16 -1.29
CA ARG A 208 28.42 17.08 -0.30
C ARG A 208 28.18 15.68 -0.89
N MET A 209 27.70 15.57 -2.14
CA MET A 209 27.34 14.31 -2.80
C MET A 209 28.37 13.81 -3.81
N ILE A 210 29.29 14.67 -4.26
CA ILE A 210 30.52 14.18 -4.90
C ILE A 210 31.26 13.42 -3.81
N GLY A 211 31.24 12.08 -3.88
CA GLY A 211 31.95 11.22 -2.93
C GLY A 211 33.33 11.82 -2.66
N VAL A 212 33.66 12.04 -1.39
CA VAL A 212 34.80 12.89 -0.99
C VAL A 212 36.11 12.49 -1.68
N GLY A 213 36.24 11.22 -2.10
CA GLY A 213 37.30 10.73 -2.99
C GLY A 213 37.33 11.38 -4.39
N VAL A 214 36.20 11.47 -5.08
CA VAL A 214 36.06 12.11 -6.40
C VAL A 214 36.34 13.61 -6.31
N LEU A 215 35.91 14.27 -5.23
CA LEU A 215 36.24 15.68 -4.98
C LEU A 215 37.74 15.87 -4.77
N ALA A 216 38.39 15.00 -3.99
CA ALA A 216 39.83 15.07 -3.77
C ALA A 216 40.65 14.84 -5.06
N GLU A 217 40.20 13.94 -5.94
CA GLU A 217 40.83 13.72 -7.25
C GLU A 217 40.64 14.90 -8.20
N ALA A 218 39.44 15.47 -8.26
CA ALA A 218 39.16 16.67 -9.04
C ALA A 218 40.00 17.88 -8.58
N LEU A 219 40.13 18.08 -7.26
CA LEU A 219 40.97 19.13 -6.69
C LEU A 219 42.46 18.93 -6.98
N ARG A 220 42.95 17.68 -7.00
CA ARG A 220 44.34 17.35 -7.40
C ARG A 220 44.59 17.64 -8.86
N ALA A 221 43.68 17.22 -9.75
CA ALA A 221 43.79 17.49 -11.17
C ALA A 221 43.80 19.01 -11.46
N ARG A 222 42.98 19.79 -10.75
CA ARG A 222 43.00 21.26 -10.81
C ARG A 222 44.30 21.85 -10.26
N ALA A 223 44.80 21.33 -9.13
CA ALA A 223 46.05 21.78 -8.53
C ALA A 223 47.28 21.53 -9.44
N ALA A 224 47.29 20.44 -10.21
CA ALA A 224 48.36 20.12 -11.15
C ALA A 224 48.47 21.12 -12.31
N ARG A 225 47.37 21.81 -12.64
CA ARG A 225 47.30 22.81 -13.72
C ARG A 225 47.50 24.25 -13.22
N ALA A 226 47.39 24.49 -11.92
CA ALA A 226 47.58 25.81 -11.31
C ALA A 226 49.05 26.05 -10.97
N LYS A 227 49.48 27.32 -10.98
CA LYS A 227 50.82 27.75 -10.52
C LYS A 227 50.70 28.69 -9.31
N GLY A 228 51.77 28.76 -8.51
CA GLY A 228 51.87 29.69 -7.38
C GLY A 228 50.89 29.40 -6.23
N PRO A 229 50.44 30.42 -5.47
CA PRO A 229 49.69 30.24 -4.22
C PRO A 229 48.34 29.54 -4.41
N LYS A 230 47.74 29.66 -5.60
CA LYS A 230 46.49 28.97 -5.96
C LYS A 230 46.66 27.45 -6.00
N ALA A 231 47.83 26.95 -6.41
CA ALA A 231 48.12 25.51 -6.43
C ALA A 231 48.25 24.94 -5.02
N GLU A 232 48.87 25.68 -4.10
CA GLU A 232 49.02 25.28 -2.70
C GLU A 232 47.69 25.22 -1.97
N ALA A 233 46.82 26.23 -2.17
CA ALA A 233 45.48 26.24 -1.62
C ALA A 233 44.63 25.04 -2.09
N LEU A 234 44.71 24.68 -3.38
CA LEU A 234 44.01 23.51 -3.91
C LEU A 234 44.58 22.19 -3.36
N ARG A 235 45.90 22.07 -3.19
CA ARG A 235 46.54 20.90 -2.54
C ARG A 235 46.12 20.76 -1.07
N ALA A 236 46.06 21.86 -0.32
CA ALA A 236 45.59 21.88 1.06
C ALA A 236 44.13 21.43 1.16
N ARG A 237 43.24 21.93 0.30
CA ARG A 237 41.84 21.49 0.23
C ARG A 237 41.72 20.00 -0.12
N ALA A 238 42.53 19.49 -1.03
CA ALA A 238 42.54 18.06 -1.38
C ALA A 238 43.01 17.17 -0.21
N ARG A 239 43.97 17.63 0.62
CA ARG A 239 44.39 16.92 1.84
C ARG A 239 43.28 16.88 2.88
N ALA A 240 42.66 18.03 3.18
CA ALA A 240 41.55 18.12 4.11
C ALA A 240 40.35 17.25 3.68
N ALA A 241 40.05 17.20 2.37
CA ALA A 241 39.02 16.30 1.84
C ALA A 241 39.35 14.82 2.11
N ARG A 242 40.60 14.40 1.86
CA ARG A 242 41.03 13.02 2.14
C ARG A 242 40.98 12.67 3.63
N GLU A 243 41.38 13.57 4.50
CA GLU A 243 41.31 13.37 5.95
C GLU A 243 39.86 13.19 6.41
N ARG A 244 38.93 14.01 5.89
CA ARG A 244 37.49 13.86 6.13
C ARG A 244 36.96 12.52 5.64
N GLU A 245 37.37 12.06 4.46
CA GLU A 245 36.96 10.75 3.93
C GLU A 245 37.48 9.59 4.78
N VAL A 246 38.74 9.66 5.23
CA VAL A 246 39.32 8.66 6.13
C VAL A 246 38.57 8.64 7.46
N ALA A 247 38.26 9.81 8.04
CA ALA A 247 37.48 9.92 9.27
C ALA A 247 36.06 9.35 9.09
N ARG A 248 35.39 9.66 7.98
CA ARG A 248 34.07 9.13 7.62
C ARG A 248 34.07 7.60 7.51
N ARG A 249 35.06 7.03 6.80
CA ARG A 249 35.23 5.58 6.68
C ARG A 249 35.51 4.90 8.02
N ARG A 250 36.30 5.54 8.89
CA ARG A 250 36.52 5.05 10.27
C ARG A 250 35.20 5.06 11.06
N GLY A 251 34.40 6.12 10.95
CA GLY A 251 33.09 6.22 11.59
C GLY A 251 32.09 5.16 11.08
N LEU A 252 32.03 4.92 9.77
CA LEU A 252 31.19 3.87 9.19
C LEU A 252 31.60 2.48 9.67
N ARG A 253 32.90 2.16 9.64
CA ARG A 253 33.42 0.88 10.17
C ARG A 253 33.16 0.71 11.66
N ALA A 254 33.19 1.79 12.44
CA ALA A 254 32.84 1.76 13.86
C ALA A 254 31.35 1.42 14.07
N ARG A 255 30.46 2.05 13.29
CA ARG A 255 29.02 1.74 13.32
C ARG A 255 28.72 0.31 12.87
N GLU A 256 29.36 -0.17 11.80
CA GLU A 256 29.21 -1.56 11.35
C GLU A 256 29.62 -2.55 12.44
N ARG A 257 30.74 -2.29 13.15
CA ARG A 257 31.18 -3.11 14.29
C ARG A 257 30.20 -3.05 15.45
N GLU A 258 29.61 -1.90 15.73
CA GLU A 258 28.61 -1.72 16.79
C GLU A 258 27.30 -2.44 16.45
N GLU A 259 26.84 -2.34 15.19
CA GLU A 259 25.68 -3.07 14.69
C GLU A 259 25.92 -4.59 14.71
N GLU A 260 27.11 -5.04 14.31
CA GLU A 260 27.50 -6.45 14.34
C GLU A 260 27.58 -6.97 15.79
N ALA A 261 28.16 -6.20 16.71
CA ALA A 261 28.17 -6.52 18.13
C ALA A 261 26.74 -6.60 18.71
N THR A 262 25.86 -5.69 18.30
CA THR A 262 24.44 -5.70 18.71
C THR A 262 23.71 -6.91 18.16
N ARG A 263 23.93 -7.27 16.89
CA ARG A 263 23.37 -8.49 16.28
C ARG A 263 23.87 -9.75 16.98
N ARG A 264 25.16 -9.80 17.32
CA ARG A 264 25.75 -10.91 18.07
C ARG A 264 25.12 -11.06 19.45
N ARG A 265 25.00 -9.99 20.23
CA ARG A 265 24.30 -10.00 21.53
C ARG A 265 22.86 -10.46 21.42
N ARG A 266 22.13 -10.04 20.38
CA ARG A 266 20.75 -10.49 20.12
C ARG A 266 20.67 -11.98 19.80
N ARG A 267 21.65 -12.52 19.07
CA ARG A 267 21.72 -13.97 18.79
C ARG A 267 22.04 -14.76 20.05
N GLU A 268 23.04 -14.35 20.81
CA GLU A 268 23.43 -14.99 22.08
C GLU A 268 22.24 -14.99 23.06
N ALA A 269 21.54 -13.86 23.22
CA ALA A 269 20.33 -13.80 24.06
C ALA A 269 19.18 -14.68 23.58
N ALA A 270 18.99 -14.82 22.26
CA ALA A 270 17.99 -15.71 21.69
C ALA A 270 18.34 -17.20 21.90
N GLU A 271 19.62 -17.56 21.80
CA GLU A 271 20.11 -18.91 22.08
C GLU A 271 19.97 -19.27 23.56
N GLU A 272 20.30 -18.34 24.48
CA GLU A 272 20.08 -18.52 25.93
C GLU A 272 18.61 -18.71 26.27
N GLN A 273 17.72 -17.91 25.66
CA GLN A 273 16.28 -18.04 25.86
C GLN A 273 15.76 -19.39 25.34
N ALA A 274 16.21 -19.83 24.16
CA ALA A 274 15.83 -21.13 23.60
C ALA A 274 16.31 -22.29 24.50
N ALA A 275 17.55 -22.23 25.02
CA ALA A 275 18.07 -23.22 25.94
C ALA A 275 17.29 -23.25 27.27
N ALA A 276 16.89 -22.09 27.80
CA ALA A 276 16.05 -22.00 28.99
C ALA A 276 14.65 -22.60 28.78
N GLU A 277 14.04 -22.35 27.62
CA GLU A 277 12.74 -22.93 27.25
C GLU A 277 12.82 -24.46 27.09
N GLU A 278 13.90 -24.97 26.49
CA GLU A 278 14.15 -26.40 26.38
C GLU A 278 14.36 -27.06 27.76
N ALA A 279 15.18 -26.46 28.63
CA ALA A 279 15.38 -26.95 30.00
C ALA A 279 14.06 -26.97 30.80
N ALA A 280 13.24 -25.92 30.66
CA ALA A 280 11.91 -25.87 31.28
C ALA A 280 10.96 -26.95 30.73
N ARG A 281 11.05 -27.25 29.44
CA ARG A 281 10.31 -28.35 28.82
C ARG A 281 10.75 -29.71 29.39
N TRP A 282 12.04 -30.00 29.45
CA TRP A 282 12.57 -31.23 30.04
C TRP A 282 12.20 -31.40 31.53
N ALA A 283 12.19 -30.29 32.29
CA ALA A 283 11.77 -30.31 33.70
C ALA A 283 10.29 -30.70 33.85
N ARG A 284 9.41 -30.17 32.97
CA ARG A 284 7.98 -30.55 32.92
C ARG A 284 7.80 -32.02 32.55
N GLU A 285 8.48 -32.48 31.50
CA GLU A 285 8.43 -33.90 31.08
C GLU A 285 8.89 -34.86 32.20
N ARG A 286 9.94 -34.49 32.96
CA ARG A 286 10.39 -35.26 34.13
C ARG A 286 9.38 -35.26 35.27
N ALA A 287 8.77 -34.12 35.58
CA ALA A 287 7.75 -34.03 36.61
C ALA A 287 6.53 -34.90 36.28
N ASP A 288 6.07 -34.86 35.03
CA ASP A 288 4.97 -35.68 34.53
C ASP A 288 5.31 -37.19 34.56
N ALA A 289 6.53 -37.55 34.17
CA ALA A 289 7.00 -38.93 34.24
C ALA A 289 7.09 -39.44 35.70
N GLY A 290 7.48 -38.57 36.64
CA GLY A 290 7.46 -38.85 38.07
C GLY A 290 6.05 -39.09 38.58
N ALA A 291 5.11 -38.19 38.26
CA ALA A 291 3.70 -38.27 38.66
C ALA A 291 3.00 -39.54 38.14
N ARG A 292 3.36 -40.02 36.94
CA ARG A 292 2.84 -41.28 36.39
C ARG A 292 3.33 -42.51 37.17
N ARG A 293 4.54 -42.49 37.73
CA ARG A 293 5.08 -43.60 38.53
C ARG A 293 4.53 -43.65 39.95
N SER A 294 4.19 -42.50 40.52
CA SER A 294 3.61 -42.40 41.87
C SER A 294 2.09 -42.47 41.89
N ARG A 295 1.43 -42.58 40.73
CA ARG A 295 0.00 -42.91 40.68
C ARG A 295 -0.14 -44.33 41.23
N PRO A 296 -0.78 -44.53 42.41
CA PRO A 296 -0.97 -45.86 42.96
C PRO A 296 -1.66 -46.68 41.88
N VAL A 297 -1.17 -47.90 41.64
CA VAL A 297 -1.87 -48.91 40.85
C VAL A 297 -3.09 -49.28 41.67
N GLY A 298 -4.10 -48.40 41.62
CA GLY A 298 -5.40 -48.62 42.22
C GLY A 298 -6.05 -49.72 41.42
N GLU A 299 -5.91 -50.94 41.93
CA GLU A 299 -6.98 -51.92 42.05
C GLU A 299 -7.97 -51.92 40.86
N GLU A 300 -7.49 -52.31 39.67
CA GLU A 300 -8.39 -52.78 38.59
C GLU A 300 -8.86 -54.22 38.82
N GLU A 301 -8.47 -54.85 39.94
CA GLU A 301 -9.00 -56.14 40.38
C GLU A 301 -10.14 -55.92 41.36
N SER A 302 -11.38 -55.85 40.87
CA SER A 302 -12.59 -56.42 41.52
C SER A 302 -13.87 -55.80 40.92
N THR A 303 -14.15 -56.06 39.64
CA THR A 303 -15.52 -56.04 39.09
C THR A 303 -15.56 -56.91 37.82
N ARG A 304 -15.25 -58.20 37.97
CA ARG A 304 -15.69 -59.27 37.06
C ARG A 304 -16.34 -60.37 37.92
N GLY A 305 -17.65 -60.23 38.07
CA GLY A 305 -18.63 -61.16 38.62
C GLY A 305 -19.94 -60.37 38.59
N ASP A 306 -20.98 -60.72 37.85
CA ASP A 306 -21.33 -61.93 37.10
C ASP A 306 -21.88 -61.58 35.70
#